data_AF-A0A7C3NKX4-F1
#
_entry.id   AF-A0A7C3NKX4-F1
#
_cell.length_a   1.000
_cell.length_b   1.000
_cell.length_c   1.000
_cell.angle_alpha   90.00
_cell.angle_beta   90.00
_cell.angle_gamma   90.00
#
_symmetry.space_group_name_H-M   'P 1'
#
loop_
_entity.id
_entity.type
_entity.pdbx_description
1 polymer ?
#
loop_
_entity_poly.entity_id
_entity_poly.type
_entity_poly.pdbx_seq_one_letter_code
_entity_poly.pdbx_strand_id
1 'polypeptide(L)'
;MHLRDIAGWIAVATLPAVVSAGAATEWVLMGRHGECAPLSSLARKGPEFAGLRTPYQLIDKMRAAGHTVDVKEHGTPQGPIIEVHVPAKEIAVTIVGAGFCKAQ
;
A
#
# COMPACT_ATOMS: atom_id res chain seq x y z
N MET A 1 2.23 -28.12 62.35
CA MET A 1 3.27 -28.64 61.42
C MET A 1 2.61 -29.76 60.64
N HIS A 2 2.26 -29.67 59.36
CA HIS A 2 2.99 -29.16 58.21
C HIS A 2 2.09 -28.35 57.27
N LEU A 3 2.53 -27.13 56.95
CA LEU A 3 2.08 -26.36 55.80
C LEU A 3 2.55 -27.05 54.52
N ARG A 4 1.67 -27.16 53.52
CA ARG A 4 2.05 -27.39 52.13
C ARG A 4 1.38 -26.32 51.29
N ASP A 5 2.00 -25.15 51.31
CA ASP A 5 1.77 -24.06 50.36
C ASP A 5 2.03 -24.56 48.94
N ILE A 6 0.97 -24.76 48.17
CA ILE A 6 1.08 -24.96 46.73
C ILE A 6 1.10 -23.56 46.14
N ALA A 7 2.30 -22.98 46.11
CA ALA A 7 2.61 -21.83 45.28
C ALA A 7 2.33 -22.24 43.82
N GLY A 8 1.16 -21.85 43.31
CA GLY A 8 0.77 -21.99 41.92
C GLY A 8 1.24 -20.78 41.14
N TRP A 9 2.45 -20.87 40.58
CA TRP A 9 2.99 -19.87 39.67
C TRP A 9 2.33 -20.11 38.32
N ILE A 10 1.26 -19.35 38.05
CA ILE A 10 0.68 -19.26 36.72
C ILE A 10 1.70 -18.52 35.86
N ALA A 11 2.48 -19.28 35.09
CA ALA A 11 3.31 -18.74 34.04
C ALA A 11 2.39 -18.15 32.95
N VAL A 12 2.17 -16.84 32.99
CA VAL A 12 1.55 -16.10 31.89
C VAL A 12 2.53 -16.15 30.73
N ALA A 13 2.29 -17.06 29.79
CA ALA A 13 3.02 -17.12 28.53
C ALA A 13 2.67 -15.89 27.71
N THR A 14 3.50 -14.85 27.79
CA THR A 14 3.49 -13.71 26.87
C THR A 14 3.92 -14.23 25.50
N LEU A 15 2.95 -14.64 24.69
CA LEU A 15 3.16 -14.87 23.26
C LEU A 15 3.62 -13.55 22.64
N PRO A 16 4.84 -13.47 22.07
CA PRO A 16 5.20 -12.34 21.25
C PRO A 16 4.29 -12.38 20.02
N ALA A 17 3.41 -11.38 19.88
CA ALA A 17 2.70 -11.16 18.65
C ALA A 17 3.75 -10.89 17.56
N VAL A 18 4.05 -11.90 16.74
CA VAL A 18 4.85 -11.72 15.54
C VAL A 18 4.00 -10.89 14.60
N VAL A 19 4.14 -9.56 14.69
CA VAL A 19 3.61 -8.64 13.69
C VAL A 19 4.41 -8.93 12.44
N SER A 20 3.85 -9.76 11.57
CA SER A 20 4.32 -9.91 10.21
C SER A 20 4.09 -8.56 9.54
N ALA A 21 5.09 -7.68 9.62
CA ALA A 21 5.19 -6.50 8.80
C ALA A 21 5.35 -7.02 7.37
N GLY A 22 4.21 -7.33 6.72
CA GLY A 22 4.17 -7.71 5.32
C GLY A 22 5.03 -6.71 4.58
N ALA A 23 6.07 -7.22 3.91
CA ALA A 23 7.10 -6.42 3.27
C ALA A 23 6.44 -5.22 2.60
N ALA A 24 6.73 -4.02 3.10
CA ALA A 24 6.07 -2.80 2.66
C ALA A 24 6.14 -2.76 1.15
N THR A 25 4.99 -2.97 0.49
CA THR A 25 4.96 -3.08 -0.95
C THR A 25 5.25 -1.69 -1.46
N GLU A 26 6.46 -1.50 -1.98
CA GLU A 26 6.85 -0.26 -2.61
C GLU A 26 6.00 -0.09 -3.88
N TRP A 27 5.29 1.04 -3.99
CA TRP A 27 4.37 1.30 -5.09
C TRP A 27 5.03 2.16 -6.15
N VAL A 28 4.81 1.78 -7.41
CA VAL A 28 5.40 2.43 -8.58
C VAL A 28 4.36 2.62 -9.67
N LEU A 29 4.54 3.65 -10.48
CA LEU A 29 3.77 3.87 -11.70
C LEU A 29 4.30 2.94 -12.78
N MET A 30 3.40 2.23 -13.45
CA MET A 30 3.70 1.49 -14.66
C MET A 30 3.22 2.31 -15.86
N GLY A 31 4.15 2.60 -16.77
CA GLY A 31 3.90 3.20 -18.06
C GLY A 31 3.39 2.18 -19.07
N ARG A 32 2.94 2.66 -20.23
CA ARG A 32 2.25 1.84 -21.22
C ARG A 32 3.18 0.81 -21.89
N HIS A 33 4.47 1.11 -21.98
CA HIS A 33 5.46 0.22 -22.60
C HIS A 33 6.24 -0.59 -21.56
N GLY A 34 5.72 -0.68 -20.32
CA GLY A 34 6.34 -1.43 -19.23
C GLY A 34 7.30 -0.60 -18.38
N GLU A 35 7.64 0.63 -18.77
CA GLU A 35 8.51 1.49 -17.98
C GLU A 35 7.96 1.72 -16.58
N CYS A 36 8.82 1.65 -15.57
CA CYS A 36 8.41 1.94 -14.20
C CYS A 36 8.99 3.26 -13.71
N ALA A 37 8.16 4.05 -13.04
CA ALA A 37 8.56 5.30 -12.40
C ALA A 37 8.13 5.31 -10.93
N PRO A 38 8.89 5.99 -10.04
CA PRO A 38 8.48 6.11 -8.65
C PRO A 38 7.14 6.86 -8.55
N LEU A 39 6.29 6.51 -7.59
CA LEU A 39 4.99 7.16 -7.38
C LEU A 39 5.11 8.68 -7.16
N SER A 40 6.23 9.11 -6.58
CA SER A 40 6.60 10.54 -6.41
C SER A 40 6.63 11.32 -7.73
N SER A 41 6.76 10.64 -8.88
CA SER A 41 6.68 11.26 -10.20
C SER A 41 5.34 11.95 -10.46
N LEU A 42 4.25 11.56 -9.76
CA LEU A 42 2.96 12.25 -9.85
C LEU A 42 3.05 13.71 -9.40
N ALA A 43 4.01 14.07 -8.54
CA ALA A 43 4.21 15.46 -8.09
C ALA A 43 4.47 16.43 -9.27
N ARG A 44 4.91 15.93 -10.43
CA ARG A 44 5.05 16.75 -11.65
C ARG A 44 3.71 17.27 -12.20
N LYS A 45 2.58 16.61 -11.87
CA LYS A 45 1.23 17.08 -12.25
C LYS A 45 0.73 18.22 -11.35
N GLY A 46 1.33 18.41 -10.17
CA GLY A 46 0.90 19.43 -9.23
C GLY A 46 1.31 19.12 -7.77
N PRO A 47 1.41 20.15 -6.92
CA PRO A 47 1.81 20.01 -5.53
C PRO A 47 0.84 19.16 -4.70
N GLU A 48 -0.43 19.06 -5.10
CA GLU A 48 -1.40 18.19 -4.45
C GLU A 48 -0.99 16.71 -4.54
N PHE A 49 -0.17 16.31 -5.52
CA PHE A 49 0.31 14.93 -5.67
C PHE A 49 1.64 14.67 -4.95
N ALA A 50 2.20 15.67 -4.26
CA ALA A 50 3.42 15.49 -3.49
C ALA A 50 3.20 14.54 -2.29
N GLY A 51 4.25 13.76 -1.97
CA GLY A 51 4.28 12.90 -0.79
C GLY A 51 3.41 11.65 -0.86
N LEU A 52 2.80 11.34 -2.00
CA LEU A 52 2.03 10.11 -2.19
C LEU A 52 2.94 8.88 -2.08
N ARG A 53 2.58 7.95 -1.19
CA ARG A 53 3.28 6.68 -0.93
C ARG A 53 2.48 5.45 -1.34
N THR A 54 1.16 5.57 -1.42
CA THR A 54 0.27 4.47 -1.81
C THR A 54 -0.76 4.94 -2.84
N PRO A 55 -1.32 4.01 -3.66
CA PRO A 55 -2.44 4.30 -4.54
C PRO A 55 -3.64 4.90 -3.80
N TYR A 56 -3.92 4.39 -2.61
CA TYR A 56 -5.06 4.82 -1.78
C TYR A 56 -4.96 6.28 -1.36
N GLN A 57 -3.75 6.79 -1.07
CA GLN A 57 -3.57 8.21 -0.78
C GLN A 57 -3.94 9.12 -1.96
N LEU A 58 -3.72 8.67 -3.20
CA LEU A 58 -4.17 9.38 -4.40
C LEU A 58 -5.70 9.37 -4.46
N ILE A 59 -6.30 8.19 -4.32
CA ILE A 59 -7.76 7.99 -4.38
C ILE A 59 -8.47 8.85 -3.34
N ASP A 60 -8.04 8.77 -2.07
CA ASP A 60 -8.63 9.50 -0.96
C ASP A 60 -8.49 11.01 -1.14
N LYS A 61 -7.31 11.48 -1.57
CA LYS A 61 -7.08 12.90 -1.81
C LYS A 61 -7.97 13.44 -2.93
N MET A 62 -8.14 12.69 -4.01
CA MET A 62 -8.99 13.10 -5.14
C MET A 62 -10.48 13.08 -4.77
N ARG A 63 -10.93 12.08 -4.01
CA ARG A 63 -12.31 12.03 -3.48
C ARG A 63 -12.57 13.16 -2.49
N ALA A 64 -11.64 13.45 -1.58
CA ALA A 64 -11.75 14.54 -0.62
C ALA A 64 -11.80 15.93 -1.30
N ALA A 65 -11.17 16.05 -2.47
CA ALA A 65 -11.25 17.24 -3.31
C ALA A 65 -12.56 17.33 -4.14
N GLY A 66 -13.49 16.38 -3.97
CA GLY A 66 -14.77 16.35 -4.68
C GLY A 66 -14.69 15.80 -6.11
N HIS A 67 -13.59 15.14 -6.49
CA HIS A 67 -13.49 14.52 -7.81
C HIS A 67 -14.07 13.11 -7.81
N THR A 68 -14.73 12.77 -8.93
CA THR A 68 -15.05 11.38 -9.26
C THR A 68 -13.76 10.62 -9.55
N VAL A 69 -13.62 9.45 -8.93
CA VAL A 69 -12.44 8.57 -9.09
C VAL A 69 -12.91 7.18 -9.44
N ASP A 70 -12.57 6.72 -10.64
CA ASP A 70 -12.75 5.32 -11.04
C ASP A 70 -11.52 4.52 -10.61
N VAL A 71 -11.76 3.37 -9.96
CA VAL A 71 -10.70 2.49 -9.46
C VAL A 71 -10.96 1.08 -9.96
N LYS A 72 -9.94 0.45 -10.54
CA LYS A 72 -9.92 -0.99 -10.80
C LYS A 72 -8.76 -1.60 -10.06
N GLU A 73 -9.06 -2.56 -9.21
CA GLU A 73 -8.06 -3.30 -8.45
C GLU A 73 -8.13 -4.78 -8.84
N HIS A 74 -6.97 -5.36 -9.11
CA HIS A 74 -6.84 -6.78 -9.37
C HIS A 74 -5.45 -7.27 -8.95
N GLY A 75 -5.37 -8.54 -8.58
CA GLY A 75 -4.10 -9.20 -8.27
C GLY A 75 -3.58 -10.00 -9.45
N THR A 76 -2.26 -10.08 -9.57
CA THR A 76 -1.57 -11.05 -10.43
C THR A 76 -0.52 -11.81 -9.61
N PRO A 77 0.10 -12.87 -10.16
CA PRO A 77 1.22 -13.54 -9.50
C PRO A 77 2.42 -12.61 -9.18
N GLN A 78 2.58 -11.51 -9.91
CA GLN A 78 3.64 -10.52 -9.73
C GLN A 78 3.30 -9.46 -8.65
N GLY A 79 2.02 -9.37 -8.25
CA GLY A 79 1.56 -8.49 -7.18
C GLY A 79 0.22 -7.80 -7.49
N PRO A 80 -0.17 -6.82 -6.66
CA PRO A 80 -1.35 -6.01 -6.90
C PRO A 80 -1.16 -5.00 -8.02
N ILE A 81 -2.22 -4.78 -8.80
CA ILE A 81 -2.38 -3.73 -9.80
C ILE A 81 -3.60 -2.88 -9.43
N ILE A 82 -3.40 -1.57 -9.38
CA ILE A 82 -4.43 -0.58 -9.10
C ILE A 82 -4.43 0.46 -10.22
N GLU A 83 -5.47 0.47 -11.03
CA GLU A 83 -5.72 1.50 -12.02
C GLU A 83 -6.55 2.61 -11.39
N VAL A 84 -6.09 3.85 -11.50
CA VAL A 84 -6.78 5.03 -10.99
C VAL A 84 -7.03 5.99 -12.14
N HIS A 85 -8.30 6.33 -12.35
CA HIS A 85 -8.74 7.28 -13.36
C HIS A 85 -9.53 8.42 -12.71
N VAL A 86 -9.07 9.65 -12.96
CA VAL A 86 -9.69 10.90 -12.48
C VAL A 86 -9.85 11.82 -13.69
N PRO A 87 -11.00 11.76 -14.39
CA PRO A 87 -11.21 12.49 -15.64
C PRO A 87 -10.97 13.99 -15.51
N ALA A 88 -11.48 14.61 -14.44
CA ALA A 88 -11.36 16.05 -14.19
C ALA A 88 -9.91 16.55 -13.99
N LYS A 89 -8.95 15.64 -13.79
CA LYS A 89 -7.53 15.94 -13.60
C LYS A 89 -6.64 15.36 -14.69
N GLU A 90 -7.23 14.76 -15.73
CA GLU A 90 -6.50 14.04 -16.78
C GLU A 90 -5.49 13.05 -16.19
N ILE A 91 -5.91 12.33 -15.15
CA ILE A 91 -5.13 11.27 -14.51
C ILE A 91 -5.71 9.96 -14.97
N ALA A 92 -4.89 9.17 -15.67
CA ALA A 92 -5.12 7.76 -15.95
C ALA A 92 -3.79 7.05 -15.69
N VAL A 93 -3.66 6.41 -14.54
CA VAL A 93 -2.41 5.79 -14.11
C VAL A 93 -2.62 4.37 -13.63
N THR A 94 -1.67 3.52 -13.94
CA THR A 94 -1.56 2.16 -13.41
C THR A 94 -0.49 2.16 -12.34
N ILE A 95 -0.86 1.80 -11.12
CA ILE A 95 0.03 1.73 -9.97
C ILE A 95 0.17 0.27 -9.57
N VAL A 96 1.39 -0.22 -9.47
CA VAL A 96 1.71 -1.62 -9.22
C VAL A 96 2.65 -1.75 -8.03
N GLY A 97 2.69 -2.94 -7.42
CA GLY A 97 3.78 -3.28 -6.50
C GLY A 97 5.12 -3.37 -7.24
N ALA A 98 6.23 -3.00 -6.58
CA ALA A 98 7.58 -2.98 -7.16
C ALA A 98 8.05 -4.35 -7.73
N GLY A 99 7.41 -5.46 -7.34
CA GLY A 99 7.64 -6.78 -7.93
C GLY A 99 7.44 -6.82 -9.44
N PHE A 100 6.51 -6.03 -9.99
CA PHE A 100 6.29 -5.94 -11.44
C PHE A 100 7.47 -5.35 -12.20
N CYS A 101 8.20 -4.44 -11.57
CA CYS A 101 9.26 -3.68 -12.24
C CYS A 101 10.63 -4.34 -12.13
N LYS A 102 10.79 -5.28 -11.19
CA LYS A 102 12.01 -6.08 -11.01
C LYS A 102 12.03 -7.34 -11.88
N ALA A 103 10.89 -7.72 -12.45
CA ALA A 103 10.74 -8.91 -13.29
C ALA A 103 10.91 -8.63 -14.79
N GLN A 104 11.34 -7.42 -15.16
CA GLN A 104 11.60 -7.00 -16.54
C GLN A 104 13.08 -7.09 -16.89
#